data_AF-A0AAV7QAS9-F1
#
_entry.id   AF-A0AAV7QAS9-F1
#
_cell.length_a   1.000
_cell.length_b   1.000
_cell.length_c   1.000
_cell.angle_alpha   90.00
_cell.angle_beta   90.00
_cell.angle_gamma   90.00
#
_symmetry.space_group_name_H-M   'P 1'
#
loop_
_entity.id
_entity.type
_entity.pdbx_description
1 polymer ?
#
loop_
_entity_poly.entity_id
_entity_poly.type
_entity_poly.pdbx_seq_one_letter_code
_entity_poly.pdbx_strand_id
1 'polypeptide(L)'
;MRSYIVFHQVEDLATVKGDFYALGHSPNIIGAIDGTHVALVPRQRSEQVYRNRKSYHSMNVQMVCLADQYISQVNAMFPGSVHDAYILRNSSIPYVMGQLQRHRV
;
A
#
# COMPACT_ATOMS: atom_id res chain seq x y z
N MET A 1 1.03 19.11 19.92
CA MET A 1 0.35 18.99 18.61
C MET A 1 0.76 17.65 18.02
N ARG A 2 -0.17 16.70 17.85
CA ARG A 2 0.14 15.40 17.23
C ARG A 2 0.12 15.59 15.72
N SER A 3 1.24 15.34 15.06
CA SER A 3 1.30 15.27 13.60
C SER A 3 0.71 13.92 13.18
N TYR A 4 -0.45 13.94 12.53
CA TYR A 4 -1.16 12.70 12.16
C TYR A 4 -0.65 12.07 10.87
N ILE A 5 0.09 12.83 10.05
CA ILE A 5 0.65 12.37 8.78
C ILE A 5 2.07 12.91 8.70
N VAL A 6 3.05 12.02 8.88
CA VAL A 6 4.47 12.31 8.68
C VAL A 6 4.94 11.37 7.59
N PHE A 7 5.40 11.93 6.47
CA PHE A 7 6.05 11.16 5.42
C PHE A 7 7.57 11.19 5.66
N HIS A 8 8.10 10.21 6.41
CA HIS A 8 9.52 9.97 6.56
C HIS A 8 10.19 9.62 5.23
N GLN A 9 11.41 10.13 5.06
CA GLN A 9 12.25 9.90 3.91
C GLN A 9 12.75 8.45 3.87
N VAL A 10 13.16 8.04 2.68
CA VAL A 10 13.60 6.69 2.33
C VAL A 10 14.66 6.18 3.31
N GLU A 11 14.31 5.17 4.08
CA GLU A 11 15.27 4.37 4.85
C GLU A 11 16.12 3.53 3.88
N ASP A 12 17.40 3.33 4.23
CA ASP A 12 18.25 2.45 3.44
C ASP A 12 17.67 1.02 3.42
N LEU A 13 17.72 0.38 2.26
CA LEU A 13 17.18 -0.97 2.05
C LEU A 13 17.84 -2.01 2.97
N ALA A 14 19.07 -1.79 3.40
CA ALA A 14 19.73 -2.66 4.36
C ALA A 14 19.02 -2.63 5.73
N THR A 15 18.67 -1.44 6.21
CA THR A 15 17.91 -1.23 7.45
C THR A 15 16.54 -1.88 7.36
N VAL A 16 15.76 -1.56 6.33
CA VAL A 16 14.41 -2.11 6.16
C VAL A 16 14.42 -3.65 6.15
N LYS A 17 15.37 -4.26 5.44
CA LYS A 17 15.53 -5.73 5.42
C LYS A 17 15.91 -6.29 6.79
N GLY A 18 16.79 -5.60 7.51
CA GLY A 18 17.19 -5.95 8.86
C GLY A 18 16.01 -5.95 9.82
N ASP A 19 15.16 -4.93 9.76
CA ASP A 19 14.02 -4.77 10.64
C ASP A 19 12.94 -5.84 10.39
N PHE A 20 12.63 -6.13 9.13
CA PHE A 20 11.73 -7.25 8.79
C PHE A 20 12.31 -8.61 9.21
N TYR A 21 13.62 -8.80 9.07
CA TYR A 21 14.28 -10.02 9.53
C TYR A 21 14.22 -10.16 11.05
N ALA A 22 14.37 -9.05 11.80
CA ALA A 22 14.21 -9.04 13.25
C ALA A 22 12.77 -9.34 13.68
N LEU A 23 11.77 -8.88 12.92
CA LEU A 23 10.35 -9.07 13.25
C LEU A 23 9.86 -10.51 13.02
N GLY A 24 10.32 -11.18 11.97
CA GLY A 24 9.74 -12.46 11.55
C GLY A 24 10.68 -13.40 10.80
N HIS A 25 11.99 -13.20 10.93
CA HIS A 25 13.06 -14.02 10.32
C HIS A 25 12.92 -14.22 8.81
N SER A 26 12.20 -13.32 8.14
CA SER A 26 11.94 -13.39 6.71
C SER A 26 12.92 -12.49 5.96
N PRO A 27 13.86 -13.07 5.19
CA PRO A 27 14.91 -12.29 4.56
C PRO A 27 14.39 -11.51 3.35
N ASN A 28 15.05 -10.39 3.05
CA ASN A 28 14.83 -9.58 1.84
C ASN A 28 13.44 -8.94 1.70
N ILE A 29 12.66 -8.85 2.78
CA ILE A 29 11.43 -8.04 2.77
C ILE A 29 11.82 -6.55 2.80
N ILE A 30 11.15 -5.77 1.96
CA ILE A 30 11.37 -4.32 1.84
C ILE A 30 10.09 -3.50 2.05
N GLY A 31 9.03 -4.18 2.48
CA GLY A 31 7.71 -3.60 2.70
C GLY A 31 6.64 -4.70 2.70
N ALA A 32 5.57 -4.47 3.47
CA ALA A 32 4.35 -5.26 3.45
C ALA A 32 3.25 -4.47 2.72
N ILE A 33 2.55 -5.10 1.78
CA ILE A 33 1.55 -4.44 0.94
C ILE A 33 0.18 -5.06 1.21
N ASP A 34 -0.84 -4.22 1.42
CA ASP A 34 -2.22 -4.69 1.54
C ASP A 34 -3.23 -3.63 1.03
N GLY A 35 -4.43 -4.09 0.71
CA GLY A 35 -5.58 -3.26 0.34
C GLY A 35 -6.53 -3.06 1.51
N THR A 36 -6.94 -1.82 1.78
CA THR A 36 -7.94 -1.50 2.81
C THR A 36 -9.09 -0.70 2.24
N HIS A 37 -10.30 -0.96 2.75
CA HIS A 37 -11.50 -0.23 2.35
C HIS A 37 -11.75 0.94 3.30
N VAL A 38 -11.63 2.16 2.78
CA VAL A 38 -11.98 3.39 3.51
C VAL A 38 -13.40 3.78 3.12
N ALA A 39 -14.33 3.73 4.09
CA ALA A 39 -15.74 4.02 3.85
C ALA A 39 -15.96 5.47 3.38
N LEU A 40 -16.92 5.66 2.47
CA LEU A 40 -17.30 6.97 1.97
C LEU A 40 -18.79 7.02 1.63
N VAL A 41 -19.31 8.25 1.48
CA VAL A 41 -20.64 8.50 0.93
C VAL A 41 -20.48 8.96 -0.51
N PRO A 42 -20.85 8.15 -1.52
CA PRO A 42 -20.66 8.53 -2.91
C PRO A 42 -21.72 9.54 -3.36
N ARG A 43 -21.40 10.35 -4.37
CA ARG A 43 -22.42 11.17 -5.05
C ARG A 43 -23.31 10.24 -5.88
N GLN A 44 -24.61 10.55 -6.00
CA GLN A 44 -25.62 9.69 -6.65
C GLN A 44 -25.19 9.18 -8.04
N ARG A 45 -24.49 10.02 -8.81
CA ARG A 45 -23.91 9.63 -10.09
C ARG A 45 -22.64 8.80 -9.81
N SER A 46 -22.71 7.50 -10.08
CA SER A 46 -21.62 6.51 -9.92
C SER A 46 -21.47 5.88 -8.54
N GLU A 47 -22.52 5.80 -7.71
CA GLU A 47 -22.49 5.07 -6.43
C GLU A 47 -21.98 3.62 -6.57
N GLN A 48 -22.42 2.91 -7.61
CA GLN A 48 -22.17 1.49 -7.79
C GLN A 48 -20.68 1.13 -7.90
N VAL A 49 -19.84 2.01 -8.46
CA VAL A 49 -18.39 1.72 -8.55
C VAL A 49 -17.71 1.74 -7.19
N TYR A 50 -18.30 2.41 -6.19
CA TYR A 50 -17.75 2.44 -4.84
C TYR A 50 -18.18 1.24 -4.00
N ARG A 51 -19.14 0.43 -4.48
CA ARG A 51 -19.67 -0.69 -3.70
C ARG A 51 -18.68 -1.85 -3.68
N ASN A 52 -18.26 -2.23 -2.48
CA ASN A 52 -17.31 -3.32 -2.27
C ASN A 52 -17.98 -4.69 -2.05
N ARG A 53 -17.15 -5.73 -1.90
CA ARG A 53 -17.60 -7.11 -1.60
C ARG A 53 -18.38 -7.26 -0.28
N LYS A 54 -18.24 -6.29 0.63
CA LYS A 54 -18.94 -6.23 1.93
C LYS A 54 -20.24 -5.38 1.85
N SER A 55 -20.70 -5.05 0.64
CA SER A 55 -21.94 -4.33 0.39
C SER A 55 -22.03 -2.90 0.97
N TYR A 56 -20.89 -2.24 1.17
CA TYR A 56 -20.84 -0.80 1.52
C TYR A 56 -19.96 -0.01 0.55
N HIS A 57 -20.10 1.31 0.56
CA HIS A 57 -19.34 2.21 -0.32
C HIS A 57 -17.99 2.58 0.28
N SER A 58 -16.93 2.47 -0.52
CA SER A 58 -15.56 2.71 -0.07
C SER A 58 -14.63 3.12 -1.21
N MET A 59 -13.49 3.70 -0.86
CA MET A 59 -12.27 3.63 -1.68
C MET A 59 -11.54 2.35 -1.32
N ASN A 60 -10.98 1.66 -2.31
CA ASN A 60 -9.98 0.63 -2.08
C ASN A 60 -8.59 1.29 -2.11
N VAL A 61 -7.95 1.35 -0.95
CA VAL A 61 -6.68 2.02 -0.72
C VAL A 61 -5.60 0.96 -0.56
N GLN A 62 -4.67 0.90 -1.51
CA GLN A 62 -3.46 0.10 -1.34
C GLN A 62 -2.46 0.89 -0.50
N MET A 63 -1.82 0.23 0.45
CA MET A 63 -0.76 0.81 1.27
C MET A 63 0.44 -0.11 1.34
N VAL A 64 1.60 0.48 1.56
CA VAL A 64 2.85 -0.22 1.89
C VAL A 64 3.29 0.23 3.27
N CYS A 65 3.59 -0.73 4.14
CA CYS A 65 4.11 -0.49 5.48
C CYS A 65 5.51 -1.09 5.66
N LEU A 66 6.32 -0.45 6.49
CA LEU A 66 7.60 -0.96 6.96
C LEU A 66 7.41 -1.81 8.24
N ALA A 67 8.50 -2.40 8.73
CA ALA A 67 8.45 -3.35 9.86
C ALA A 67 7.98 -2.71 11.18
N ASP A 68 8.20 -1.40 11.34
CA ASP A 68 7.79 -0.57 12.47
C ASP A 68 6.34 -0.02 12.34
N GLN A 69 5.56 -0.56 11.39
CA GLN A 69 4.19 -0.14 11.07
C GLN A 69 4.09 1.25 10.44
N TYR A 70 5.21 1.82 10.00
CA TYR A 70 5.24 3.08 9.30
C TYR A 70 4.72 2.94 7.86
N ILE A 71 3.86 3.86 7.41
CA ILE A 71 3.28 3.85 6.06
C ILE A 71 4.23 4.56 5.09
N SER A 72 4.89 3.79 4.21
CA SER A 72 5.84 4.32 3.22
C SER A 72 5.16 4.71 1.90
N GLN A 73 4.01 4.13 1.58
CA GLN A 73 3.26 4.46 0.38
C GLN A 73 1.75 4.30 0.57
N VAL A 74 0.98 5.18 -0.06
CA VAL A 74 -0.48 5.11 -0.14
C VAL A 74 -0.93 5.33 -1.58
N ASN A 75 -1.87 4.51 -2.05
CA ASN A 75 -2.55 4.63 -3.33
C ASN A 75 -4.06 4.53 -3.12
N ALA A 76 -4.72 5.68 -3.06
CA ALA A 76 -6.16 5.82 -2.80
C ALA A 76 -6.96 6.18 -4.07
N MET A 77 -6.50 5.76 -5.25
CA MET A 77 -7.07 6.17 -6.54
C MET A 77 -8.20 5.26 -7.05
N PHE A 78 -8.56 4.21 -6.32
CA PHE A 78 -9.46 3.18 -6.81
C PHE A 78 -10.74 3.09 -5.98
N PRO A 79 -11.91 2.95 -6.62
CA PRO A 79 -13.15 2.81 -5.91
C PRO A 79 -13.31 1.36 -5.37
N GLY A 80 -14.20 1.18 -4.40
CA GLY A 80 -14.35 -0.04 -3.62
C GLY A 80 -14.73 -1.29 -4.40
N SER A 81 -15.21 -1.16 -5.64
CA SER A 81 -15.49 -2.31 -6.51
C SER A 81 -14.23 -2.91 -7.16
N VAL A 82 -13.08 -2.23 -7.09
CA VAL A 82 -11.85 -2.66 -7.77
C VAL A 82 -11.09 -3.69 -6.94
N HIS A 83 -10.64 -4.76 -7.59
CA HIS A 83 -9.85 -5.83 -6.98
C HIS A 83 -8.40 -5.41 -6.70
N ASP A 84 -7.83 -5.88 -5.58
CA ASP A 84 -6.46 -5.59 -5.16
C ASP A 84 -5.42 -5.93 -6.23
N ALA A 85 -5.60 -7.04 -6.96
CA ALA A 85 -4.72 -7.43 -8.05
C ALA A 85 -4.66 -6.39 -9.18
N TYR A 86 -5.78 -5.74 -9.48
CA TYR A 86 -5.83 -4.66 -10.46
C TYR A 86 -5.11 -3.41 -9.93
N ILE A 87 -5.30 -3.08 -8.66
CA ILE A 87 -4.61 -1.94 -8.02
C ILE A 87 -3.10 -2.16 -8.02
N LEU A 88 -2.64 -3.35 -7.61
CA LEU A 88 -1.22 -3.71 -7.60
C LEU A 88 -0.59 -3.58 -8.98
N ARG A 89 -1.26 -4.11 -10.01
CA ARG A 89 -0.77 -4.02 -11.40
C ARG A 89 -0.70 -2.58 -11.92
N ASN A 90 -1.60 -1.70 -11.46
CA ASN A 90 -1.67 -0.29 -11.87
C ASN A 90 -1.03 0.67 -10.87
N SER A 91 -0.21 0.16 -9.93
CA SER A 91 0.56 0.96 -8.98
C SER A 91 2.00 1.18 -9.48
N SER A 92 2.79 1.95 -8.75
CA SER A 92 4.23 2.07 -9.03
C SER A 92 5.05 0.86 -8.59
N ILE A 93 4.46 -0.08 -7.83
CA ILE A 93 5.18 -1.23 -7.24
C ILE A 93 5.88 -2.09 -8.28
N PRO A 94 5.23 -2.54 -9.38
CA PRO A 94 5.92 -3.38 -10.37
C PRO A 94 7.16 -2.69 -10.97
N TYR A 95 7.08 -1.37 -11.19
CA TYR A 95 8.20 -0.59 -11.70
C TYR A 95 9.34 -0.52 -10.68
N VAL A 96 9.03 -0.16 -9.43
CA VAL A 96 10.03 -0.06 -8.34
C VAL A 96 10.72 -1.41 -8.12
N MET A 97 9.94 -2.50 -8.03
CA MET A 97 10.48 -3.86 -7.89
C MET A 97 11.39 -4.24 -9.05
N GLY A 98 11.02 -3.88 -10.28
CA GLY A 98 11.86 -4.11 -11.46
C GLY A 98 13.19 -3.36 -11.42
N GLN A 99 13.23 -2.14 -10.88
CA GLN A 99 14.50 -1.41 -10.70
C GLN A 99 15.39 -2.06 -9.65
N LEU A 100 14.82 -2.47 -8.51
CA LEU A 100 15.56 -3.13 -7.42
C LEU A 100 16.16 -4.47 -7.83
N GLN A 101 15.48 -5.22 -8.70
CA GLN A 101 16.01 -6.47 -9.24
C GLN A 101 17.18 -6.25 -10.21
N ARG A 102 17.18 -5.15 -10.98
CA ARG A 102 18.24 -4.83 -11.94
C ARG A 102 19.54 -4.35 -11.30
N HIS A 103 19.48 -3.79 -10.09
CA HIS A 103 20.66 -3.31 -9.35
C HIS A 103 21.30 -4.39 -8.45
N ARG A 104 20.94 -5.66 -8.64
CA ARG A 104 21.50 -6.83 -7.95
C ARG A 104 22.54 -7.60 -8.77
N VAL A 105 23.19 -6.94 -9.75
CA VAL A 105 24.34 -7.48 -10.50
C VAL A 105 25.65 -6.98 -9.89
#